data_AF-A0A350H777-F1
#
_entry.id   AF-A0A350H777-F1
#
_cell.length_a   1.000
_cell.length_b   1.000
_cell.length_c   1.000
_cell.angle_alpha   90.00
_cell.angle_beta   90.00
_cell.angle_gamma   90.00
#
_symmetry.space_group_name_H-M   'P 1'
#
loop_
_entity.id
_entity.type
_entity.pdbx_description
1 polymer ?
#
loop_
_entity_poly.entity_id
_entity_poly.type
_entity_poly.pdbx_seq_one_letter_code
_entity_poly.pdbx_strand_id
1 'polypeptide(L)'
;MLKLSKKISFIISLLFAVLIDVLIPNSDLQPATDKPYFRYFLFILGGIYVVFFIISFINKKVSEKIEAIGPLLAGAVLLLNIINIVCSKYSLLPVLFFPSLDRVFAVFINDRELLIKCVISSGKLLIIGFAIGAIIGFTTGICVGFNKKIAYWVNPLTKVIGPIPATSWSPLVLSLFSTSYQAAIFMIALAVWFPITVMTSNGIQNVQQTYFEVADTLGANKFYKIFKVGIPAALPSVFLGVFYATTGSFITLVTAEMFGCKSGIGWYLNWQKSMMLYANVYAGLILLAVLCNLIITLLFRIKDRLLEWQKGVIKW
;
A
#
# COMPACT_ATOMS: atom_id res chain seq x y z
N MET A 1 -18.49 -7.79 -31.33
CA MET A 1 -19.49 -7.45 -30.30
C MET A 1 -18.93 -7.45 -28.87
N LEU A 2 -18.30 -8.54 -28.39
CA LEU A 2 -17.81 -8.65 -27.00
C LEU A 2 -16.78 -7.58 -26.57
N LYS A 3 -15.86 -7.17 -27.46
CA LYS A 3 -14.83 -6.16 -27.14
C LYS A 3 -15.42 -4.77 -26.87
N LEU A 4 -16.38 -4.36 -27.71
CA LEU A 4 -17.03 -3.06 -27.59
C LEU A 4 -17.92 -3.01 -26.33
N SER A 5 -18.61 -4.11 -26.01
CA SER A 5 -19.40 -4.24 -24.78
C SER A 5 -18.56 -4.01 -23.51
N LYS A 6 -17.35 -4.57 -23.45
CA LYS A 6 -16.42 -4.36 -22.31
C LYS A 6 -15.92 -2.93 -22.16
N LYS A 7 -15.81 -2.17 -23.27
CA LYS A 7 -15.42 -0.75 -23.20
C LYS A 7 -16.59 0.14 -22.80
N ILE A 8 -17.81 -0.21 -23.20
CA ILE A 8 -19.00 0.60 -22.94
C ILE A 8 -19.56 0.35 -21.52
N SER A 9 -19.28 -0.80 -20.91
CA SER A 9 -19.79 -1.17 -19.57
C SER A 9 -19.54 -0.11 -18.49
N PHE A 10 -18.38 0.55 -18.53
CA PHE A 10 -18.07 1.62 -17.59
C PHE A 10 -18.92 2.86 -17.82
N ILE A 11 -19.11 3.26 -19.07
CA ILE A 11 -19.91 4.44 -19.44
C ILE A 11 -21.37 4.22 -19.01
N ILE A 12 -21.91 3.01 -19.22
CA ILE A 12 -23.27 2.65 -18.78
C ILE A 12 -23.39 2.75 -17.25
N SER A 13 -22.45 2.16 -16.52
CA SER A 13 -22.42 2.21 -15.05
C SER A 13 -22.35 3.66 -14.52
N LEU A 14 -21.55 4.50 -15.18
CA LEU A 14 -21.38 5.90 -14.82
C LEU A 14 -22.63 6.73 -15.09
N LEU A 15 -23.25 6.55 -16.25
CA LEU A 15 -24.54 7.19 -16.57
C LEU A 15 -25.61 6.79 -15.57
N PHE A 16 -25.67 5.51 -15.19
CA PHE A 16 -26.61 5.02 -14.19
C PHE A 16 -26.36 5.67 -12.82
N ALA A 17 -25.10 5.83 -12.41
CA ALA A 17 -24.73 6.51 -11.17
C ALA A 17 -25.12 8.00 -11.15
N VAL A 18 -24.87 8.71 -12.24
CA VAL A 18 -25.27 10.13 -12.37
C VAL A 18 -26.79 10.26 -12.37
N LEU A 19 -27.49 9.38 -13.09
CA LEU A 19 -28.95 9.42 -13.19
C LEU A 19 -29.62 9.18 -11.83
N ILE A 20 -29.16 8.19 -11.06
CA ILE A 20 -29.65 7.94 -9.70
C ILE A 20 -29.37 9.11 -8.78
N ASP A 21 -28.18 9.72 -8.88
CA ASP A 21 -27.83 10.85 -8.04
C ASP A 21 -28.68 12.10 -8.31
N VAL A 22 -29.09 12.31 -9.56
CA VAL A 22 -29.93 13.44 -9.98
C VAL A 22 -31.41 13.20 -9.68
N LEU A 23 -31.94 12.01 -9.95
CA LEU A 23 -33.37 11.72 -9.83
C LEU A 23 -33.82 11.47 -8.40
N ILE A 24 -32.97 10.84 -7.57
CA ILE A 24 -33.34 10.48 -6.21
C ILE A 24 -32.76 11.53 -5.25
N PRO A 25 -33.58 12.28 -4.51
CA PRO A 25 -33.08 13.22 -3.51
C PRO A 25 -32.37 12.48 -2.36
N ASN A 26 -31.44 13.17 -1.70
CA ASN A 26 -30.81 12.63 -0.50
C ASN A 26 -31.79 12.65 0.66
N SER A 27 -31.67 11.69 1.58
CA SER A 27 -32.50 11.62 2.78
C SER A 27 -32.28 12.82 3.70
N ASP A 28 -33.35 13.36 4.27
CA ASP A 28 -33.30 14.50 5.23
C ASP A 28 -32.53 14.19 6.52
N LEU A 29 -32.31 12.91 6.81
CA LEU A 29 -31.52 12.47 7.96
C LEU A 29 -30.02 12.72 7.77
N GLN A 30 -29.54 12.84 6.52
CA GLN A 30 -28.16 13.17 6.21
C GLN A 30 -27.96 14.69 6.24
N PRO A 31 -26.91 15.20 6.90
CA PRO A 31 -26.59 16.63 6.86
C PRO A 31 -26.37 17.12 5.42
N ALA A 32 -27.03 18.22 5.07
CA ALA A 32 -26.85 18.87 3.78
C ALA A 32 -25.38 19.27 3.57
N THR A 33 -24.93 19.16 2.32
CA THR A 33 -23.58 19.54 1.91
C THR A 33 -23.67 20.71 0.94
N ASP A 34 -22.76 21.67 1.04
CA ASP A 34 -22.78 22.90 0.22
C ASP A 34 -22.80 22.63 -1.29
N LYS A 35 -22.16 21.53 -1.71
CA LYS A 35 -21.99 21.16 -3.12
C LYS A 35 -22.13 19.64 -3.31
N PRO A 36 -22.59 19.18 -4.48
CA PRO A 36 -22.69 17.75 -4.81
C PRO A 36 -21.31 17.18 -5.21
N TYR A 37 -20.42 17.02 -4.24
CA TYR A 37 -19.05 16.56 -4.46
C TYR A 37 -18.95 15.17 -5.09
N PHE A 38 -19.88 14.26 -4.76
CA PHE A 38 -19.92 12.93 -5.38
C PHE A 38 -20.20 13.02 -6.89
N ARG A 39 -21.11 13.92 -7.28
CA ARG A 39 -21.42 14.17 -8.69
C ARG A 39 -20.23 14.75 -9.46
N TYR A 40 -19.51 15.70 -8.86
CA TYR A 40 -18.29 16.23 -9.47
C TYR A 40 -17.22 15.14 -9.65
N PHE A 41 -17.07 14.27 -8.66
CA PHE A 41 -16.17 13.11 -8.76
C PHE A 41 -16.55 12.19 -9.94
N LEU A 42 -17.83 11.86 -10.10
CA LEU A 42 -18.31 11.06 -11.24
C LEU A 42 -18.04 11.73 -12.59
N PHE A 43 -18.24 13.05 -12.70
CA PHE A 43 -17.94 13.77 -13.94
C PHE A 43 -16.46 13.82 -14.28
N ILE A 44 -15.59 14.03 -13.29
CA ILE A 44 -14.12 14.01 -13.50
C ILE A 44 -13.68 12.61 -13.95
N LEU A 45 -14.16 11.58 -13.25
CA LEU A 45 -13.85 10.18 -13.55
C LEU A 45 -14.37 9.77 -14.94
N GLY A 46 -15.56 10.23 -15.32
CA GLY A 46 -16.15 10.05 -16.64
C GLY A 46 -15.36 10.78 -17.73
N GLY A 47 -14.98 12.03 -17.51
CA GLY A 47 -14.18 12.81 -18.45
C GLY A 47 -12.82 12.16 -18.74
N ILE A 48 -12.11 11.70 -17.70
CA ILE A 48 -10.85 10.97 -17.85
C ILE A 48 -11.06 9.70 -18.68
N TYR A 49 -12.12 8.94 -18.40
CA TYR A 49 -12.40 7.72 -19.15
C TYR A 49 -12.75 7.99 -20.61
N VAL A 50 -13.53 9.04 -20.89
CA VAL A 50 -13.89 9.42 -22.27
C VAL A 50 -12.64 9.79 -23.06
N VAL A 51 -11.69 10.53 -22.47
CA VAL A 51 -10.40 10.82 -23.12
C VAL A 51 -9.66 9.53 -23.48
N PHE A 52 -9.54 8.59 -22.53
CA PHE A 52 -8.91 7.29 -22.80
C PHE A 52 -9.70 6.46 -23.83
N PHE A 53 -11.03 6.53 -23.81
CA PHE A 53 -11.90 5.85 -24.77
C PHE A 53 -11.74 6.40 -26.18
N ILE A 54 -11.56 7.71 -26.36
CA ILE A 54 -11.25 8.32 -27.66
C ILE A 54 -9.85 7.87 -28.13
N ILE A 55 -8.85 7.93 -27.24
CA ILE A 55 -7.48 7.45 -27.55
C ILE A 55 -7.47 5.96 -27.89
N SER A 56 -8.42 5.17 -27.37
CA SER A 56 -8.63 3.75 -27.67
C SER A 56 -8.77 3.47 -29.17
N PHE A 57 -9.37 4.39 -29.93
CA PHE A 57 -9.58 4.20 -31.37
C PHE A 57 -8.30 4.41 -32.20
N ILE A 58 -7.35 5.20 -31.65
CA ILE A 58 -6.10 5.54 -32.33
C ILE A 58 -4.98 4.58 -31.90
N ASN A 59 -4.97 4.14 -30.64
CA ASN A 59 -3.88 3.35 -30.08
C ASN A 59 -4.34 1.96 -29.62
N LYS A 60 -3.89 0.93 -30.34
CA LYS A 60 -4.21 -0.48 -30.06
C LYS A 60 -3.84 -0.94 -28.64
N LYS A 61 -2.72 -0.45 -28.08
CA LYS A 61 -2.31 -0.78 -26.69
C LYS A 61 -3.30 -0.22 -25.66
N VAL A 62 -3.80 0.98 -25.90
CA VAL A 62 -4.81 1.61 -25.04
C VAL A 62 -6.15 0.89 -25.19
N SER A 63 -6.49 0.46 -26.41
CA SER A 63 -7.66 -0.38 -26.66
C SER A 63 -7.68 -1.65 -25.83
N GLU A 64 -6.61 -2.44 -25.89
CA GLU A 64 -6.51 -3.70 -25.15
C GLU A 64 -6.55 -3.47 -23.63
N LYS A 65 -5.91 -2.40 -23.14
CA LYS A 65 -5.92 -2.06 -21.71
C LYS A 65 -7.31 -1.63 -21.21
N ILE A 66 -8.04 -0.84 -21.99
CA ILE A 66 -9.41 -0.43 -21.63
C ILE A 66 -10.37 -1.62 -21.71
N GLU A 67 -10.21 -2.52 -22.68
CA GLU A 67 -11.03 -3.76 -22.76
C GLU A 67 -10.84 -4.66 -21.54
N ALA A 68 -9.62 -4.73 -21.01
CA ALA A 68 -9.32 -5.51 -19.81
C ALA A 68 -9.84 -4.84 -18.53
N ILE A 69 -9.66 -3.52 -18.39
CA ILE A 69 -9.95 -2.78 -17.15
C ILE A 69 -11.42 -2.29 -17.09
N GLY A 70 -12.09 -2.12 -18.24
CA GLY A 70 -13.45 -1.57 -18.35
C GLY A 70 -14.51 -2.25 -17.46
N PRO A 71 -14.61 -3.60 -17.45
CA PRO A 71 -15.55 -4.30 -16.56
C PRO A 71 -15.24 -4.12 -15.08
N LEU A 72 -13.96 -4.07 -14.70
CA LEU A 72 -13.52 -3.84 -13.32
C LEU A 72 -13.90 -2.44 -12.85
N LEU A 73 -13.63 -1.42 -13.67
CA LEU A 73 -14.04 -0.05 -13.36
C LEU A 73 -15.57 0.08 -13.31
N ALA A 74 -16.30 -0.60 -14.20
CA ALA A 74 -17.75 -0.60 -14.18
C ALA A 74 -18.29 -1.18 -12.86
N GLY A 75 -17.73 -2.30 -12.41
CA GLY A 75 -18.05 -2.91 -11.12
C GLY A 75 -17.73 -1.99 -9.94
N ALA A 76 -16.61 -1.28 -9.97
CA ALA A 76 -16.26 -0.31 -8.94
C ALA A 76 -17.27 0.86 -8.86
N VAL A 77 -17.69 1.40 -10.01
CA VAL A 77 -18.70 2.47 -10.06
C VAL A 77 -20.07 1.96 -9.61
N LEU A 78 -20.45 0.73 -9.98
CA LEU A 78 -21.69 0.11 -9.50
C LEU A 78 -21.67 -0.05 -7.98
N LEU A 79 -20.55 -0.47 -7.41
CA LEU A 79 -20.38 -0.59 -5.96
C LEU A 79 -20.54 0.77 -5.28
N LEU A 80 -19.89 1.82 -5.80
CA LEU A 80 -20.07 3.18 -5.29
C LEU A 80 -21.53 3.65 -5.37
N ASN A 81 -22.22 3.29 -6.45
CA ASN A 81 -23.64 3.61 -6.63
C ASN A 81 -24.52 2.89 -5.61
N ILE A 82 -24.28 1.59 -5.36
CA ILE A 82 -24.95 0.82 -4.30
C ILE A 82 -24.73 1.49 -2.93
N ILE A 83 -23.49 1.90 -2.62
CA ILE A 83 -23.19 2.63 -1.38
C ILE A 83 -23.95 3.96 -1.33
N ASN A 84 -24.01 4.71 -2.44
CA ASN A 84 -24.74 5.97 -2.49
C ASN A 84 -26.24 5.78 -2.20
N ILE A 85 -26.84 4.75 -2.78
CA ILE A 85 -28.25 4.40 -2.57
C ILE A 85 -28.49 4.04 -1.10
N VAL A 86 -27.67 3.15 -0.54
CA VAL A 86 -27.85 2.64 0.83
C VAL A 86 -27.59 3.73 1.88
N CYS A 87 -26.54 4.53 1.73
CA CYS A 87 -26.10 5.49 2.73
C CYS A 87 -26.70 6.89 2.54
N SER A 88 -26.75 7.41 1.31
CA SER A 88 -27.15 8.80 1.04
C SER A 88 -28.64 8.92 0.69
N LYS A 89 -29.19 7.99 -0.10
CA LYS A 89 -30.57 8.09 -0.61
C LYS A 89 -31.59 7.53 0.38
N TYR A 90 -31.43 6.29 0.80
CA TYR A 90 -32.39 5.61 1.68
C TYR A 90 -32.02 5.63 3.17
N SER A 91 -30.79 6.03 3.53
CA SER A 91 -30.31 6.05 4.93
C SER A 91 -30.61 4.74 5.68
N LEU A 92 -30.44 3.60 5.02
CA LEU A 92 -30.70 2.26 5.58
C LEU A 92 -29.74 1.94 6.74
N LEU A 93 -28.61 2.65 6.79
CA LEU A 93 -27.58 2.48 7.80
C LEU A 93 -27.54 3.69 8.75
N PRO A 94 -27.04 3.51 9.99
CA PRO A 94 -26.93 4.61 10.94
C PRO A 94 -26.07 5.75 10.38
N VAL A 95 -26.70 6.91 10.17
CA VAL A 95 -26.11 8.10 9.53
C VAL A 95 -24.81 8.56 10.17
N LEU A 96 -24.65 8.35 11.49
CA LEU A 96 -23.44 8.72 12.22
C LEU A 96 -22.21 7.94 11.73
N PHE A 97 -22.35 6.64 11.48
CA PHE A 97 -21.25 5.75 11.06
C PHE A 97 -21.12 5.64 9.55
N PHE A 98 -22.19 5.93 8.81
CA PHE A 98 -22.27 5.80 7.36
C PHE A 98 -22.67 7.15 6.72
N PRO A 99 -21.70 8.05 6.55
CA PRO A 99 -21.94 9.37 5.96
C PRO A 99 -22.25 9.25 4.47
N SER A 100 -22.92 10.25 3.93
CA SER A 100 -23.08 10.39 2.48
C SER A 100 -21.74 10.52 1.76
N LEU A 101 -21.68 10.01 0.52
CA LEU A 101 -20.47 10.10 -0.30
C LEU A 101 -20.05 11.54 -0.57
N ASP A 102 -21.01 12.46 -0.69
CA ASP A 102 -20.73 13.89 -0.83
C ASP A 102 -19.89 14.43 0.32
N ARG A 103 -20.18 14.04 1.57
CA ARG A 103 -19.41 14.45 2.74
C ARG A 103 -18.01 13.86 2.74
N VAL A 104 -17.87 12.60 2.33
CA VAL A 104 -16.54 11.96 2.21
C VAL A 104 -15.68 12.68 1.17
N PHE A 105 -16.26 13.00 0.00
CA PHE A 105 -15.53 13.72 -1.05
C PHE A 105 -15.27 15.19 -0.71
N ALA A 106 -16.14 15.84 0.06
CA ALA A 106 -15.95 17.21 0.56
C ALA A 106 -14.65 17.34 1.38
N VAL A 107 -14.32 16.33 2.19
CA VAL A 107 -13.14 16.34 3.05
C VAL A 107 -11.85 16.49 2.25
N PHE A 108 -11.75 15.90 1.05
CA PHE A 108 -10.55 16.05 0.21
C PHE A 108 -10.30 17.49 -0.26
N ILE A 109 -11.34 18.33 -0.27
CA ILE A 109 -11.25 19.74 -0.69
C ILE A 109 -11.13 20.66 0.51
N ASN A 110 -11.95 20.43 1.53
CA ASN A 110 -12.04 21.25 2.74
C ASN A 110 -10.81 21.06 3.63
N ASP A 111 -10.40 19.81 3.89
CA ASP A 111 -9.28 19.48 4.78
C ASP A 111 -7.97 19.24 4.03
N ARG A 112 -7.87 19.69 2.77
CA ARG A 112 -6.74 19.39 1.87
C ARG A 112 -5.37 19.70 2.50
N GLU A 113 -5.25 20.83 3.19
CA GLU A 113 -3.98 21.27 3.76
C GLU A 113 -3.55 20.38 4.92
N LEU A 114 -4.51 19.98 5.75
CA LEU A 114 -4.26 19.07 6.87
C LEU A 114 -3.92 17.67 6.37
N LEU A 115 -4.66 17.17 5.38
CA LEU A 115 -4.37 15.89 4.75
C LEU A 115 -2.97 15.86 4.14
N ILE A 116 -2.57 16.89 3.38
CA ILE A 116 -1.22 16.99 2.81
C ILE A 116 -0.15 16.97 3.90
N LYS A 117 -0.33 17.74 4.99
CA LYS A 117 0.59 17.71 6.14
C LYS A 117 0.70 16.31 6.75
N CYS A 118 -0.42 15.60 6.89
CA CYS A 118 -0.44 14.23 7.41
C CYS A 118 0.27 13.26 6.48
N VAL A 119 0.02 13.32 5.16
CA VAL A 119 0.71 12.48 4.17
C VAL A 119 2.22 12.70 4.21
N ILE A 120 2.67 13.97 4.28
CA ILE A 120 4.10 14.29 4.34
C ILE A 120 4.72 13.75 5.64
N SER A 121 4.04 13.90 6.78
CA SER A 121 4.50 13.38 8.07
C SER A 121 4.65 11.85 8.04
N SER A 122 3.62 11.15 7.59
CA SER A 122 3.62 9.68 7.44
C SER A 122 4.67 9.20 6.45
N GLY A 123 4.82 9.90 5.33
CA GLY A 123 5.84 9.60 4.33
C GLY A 123 7.26 9.69 4.89
N LYS A 124 7.56 10.74 5.68
CA LYS A 124 8.88 10.88 6.35
C LYS A 124 9.14 9.73 7.33
N LEU A 125 8.17 9.42 8.18
CA LEU A 125 8.23 8.31 9.14
C LEU A 125 8.51 6.98 8.44
N LEU A 126 7.72 6.70 7.40
CA LEU A 126 7.84 5.47 6.63
C LEU A 126 9.21 5.37 5.96
N ILE A 127 9.67 6.42 5.25
CA ILE A 127 10.95 6.39 4.54
C ILE A 127 12.11 6.15 5.50
N ILE A 128 12.16 6.87 6.63
CA ILE A 128 13.26 6.76 7.60
C ILE A 128 13.25 5.38 8.28
N GLY A 129 12.09 4.97 8.82
CA GLY A 129 11.97 3.67 9.48
C GLY A 129 12.24 2.51 8.53
N PHE A 130 11.73 2.59 7.30
CA PHE A 130 11.96 1.59 6.27
C PHE A 130 13.43 1.52 5.85
N ALA A 131 14.09 2.66 5.62
CA ALA A 131 15.51 2.67 5.25
C ALA A 131 16.39 2.04 6.33
N ILE A 132 16.17 2.39 7.61
CA ILE A 132 16.90 1.81 8.73
C ILE A 132 16.64 0.31 8.82
N GLY A 133 15.37 -0.10 8.83
CA GLY A 133 14.98 -1.51 8.91
C GLY A 133 15.50 -2.34 7.73
N ALA A 134 15.49 -1.78 6.51
CA ALA A 134 15.96 -2.45 5.31
C ALA A 134 17.49 -2.62 5.30
N ILE A 135 18.25 -1.59 5.69
CA ILE A 135 19.72 -1.67 5.76
C ILE A 135 20.13 -2.71 6.82
N ILE A 136 19.56 -2.61 8.03
CA ILE A 136 19.86 -3.55 9.10
C ILE A 136 19.39 -4.95 8.69
N GLY A 137 18.18 -5.10 8.15
CA GLY A 137 17.62 -6.40 7.79
C GLY A 137 18.38 -7.09 6.67
N PHE A 138 18.79 -6.33 5.66
CA PHE A 138 19.58 -6.85 4.55
C PHE A 138 20.98 -7.28 5.00
N THR A 139 21.64 -6.46 5.83
CA THR A 139 22.97 -6.80 6.36
C THR A 139 22.92 -8.00 7.31
N THR A 140 21.93 -8.07 8.22
CA THR A 140 21.75 -9.25 9.09
C THR A 140 21.39 -10.49 8.27
N GLY A 141 20.55 -10.36 7.25
CA GLY A 141 20.18 -11.44 6.34
C GLY A 141 21.39 -12.02 5.59
N ILE A 142 22.29 -11.18 5.09
CA ILE A 142 23.54 -11.62 4.45
C ILE A 142 24.44 -12.35 5.45
N CYS A 143 24.65 -11.76 6.63
CA CYS A 143 25.50 -12.34 7.66
C CYS A 143 25.00 -13.73 8.11
N VAL A 144 23.69 -13.89 8.30
CA VAL A 144 23.05 -15.17 8.65
C VAL A 144 23.09 -16.16 7.48
N GLY A 145 22.92 -15.68 6.25
CA GLY A 145 22.95 -16.52 5.04
C GLY A 145 24.30 -17.21 4.82
N PHE A 146 25.41 -16.47 5.01
CA PHE A 146 26.76 -16.99 4.71
C PHE A 146 27.52 -17.57 5.90
N ASN A 147 27.23 -17.17 7.13
CA ASN A 147 28.00 -17.58 8.29
C ASN A 147 27.18 -18.43 9.27
N LYS A 148 27.49 -19.75 9.30
CA LYS A 148 26.85 -20.71 10.20
C LYS A 148 26.96 -20.33 11.68
N LYS A 149 28.05 -19.68 12.10
CA LYS A 149 28.22 -19.21 13.49
C LYS A 149 27.26 -18.07 13.82
N ILE A 150 27.09 -17.12 12.92
CA ILE A 150 26.14 -16.00 13.11
C ILE A 150 24.71 -16.54 13.08
N ALA A 151 24.40 -17.45 12.14
CA ALA A 151 23.10 -18.09 12.06
C ALA A 151 22.72 -18.81 13.36
N TYR A 152 23.66 -19.50 14.01
CA TYR A 152 23.42 -20.17 15.29
C TYR A 152 22.91 -19.22 16.38
N TRP A 153 23.48 -18.01 16.49
CA TRP A 153 23.08 -17.02 17.51
C TRP A 153 21.88 -16.16 17.11
N VAL A 154 21.75 -15.83 15.83
CA VAL A 154 20.70 -14.91 15.34
C VAL A 154 19.38 -15.63 15.06
N ASN A 155 19.40 -16.89 14.61
CA ASN A 155 18.17 -17.63 14.29
C ASN A 155 17.22 -17.81 15.48
N PRO A 156 17.69 -18.08 16.72
CA PRO A 156 16.81 -18.08 17.89
C PRO A 156 16.15 -16.73 18.13
N LEU A 157 16.91 -15.63 18.00
CA LEU A 157 16.39 -14.27 18.17
C LEU A 157 15.32 -13.95 17.12
N THR A 158 15.54 -14.28 15.84
CA THR A 158 14.54 -14.06 14.79
C THR A 158 13.31 -14.94 14.99
N LYS A 159 13.45 -16.16 15.52
CA LYS A 159 12.30 -17.03 15.84
C LYS A 159 11.47 -16.54 17.03
N VAL A 160 12.08 -15.88 18.01
CA VAL A 160 11.37 -15.36 19.18
C VAL A 160 10.77 -13.97 18.92
N ILE A 161 11.57 -13.05 18.37
CA ILE A 161 11.16 -11.67 18.14
C ILE A 161 10.27 -11.58 16.90
N GLY A 162 10.55 -12.35 15.87
CA GLY A 162 9.93 -12.27 14.56
C GLY A 162 8.41 -12.44 14.52
N PRO A 163 7.84 -13.44 15.21
CA PRO A 163 6.39 -13.65 15.23
C PRO A 163 5.62 -12.58 16.00
N ILE A 164 6.28 -11.81 16.87
CA ILE A 164 5.63 -10.78 17.68
C ILE A 164 5.41 -9.55 16.78
N PRO A 165 4.16 -9.10 16.55
CA PRO A 165 3.89 -7.91 15.76
C PRO A 165 4.65 -6.71 16.32
N ALA A 166 5.28 -5.90 15.46
CA ALA A 166 6.02 -4.73 15.90
C ALA A 166 5.16 -3.75 16.72
N THR A 167 3.85 -3.73 16.46
CA THR A 167 2.86 -2.93 17.19
C THR A 167 2.65 -3.39 18.64
N SER A 168 2.87 -4.67 18.95
CA SER A 168 2.77 -5.21 20.32
C SER A 168 3.89 -4.69 21.23
N TRP A 169 4.99 -4.20 20.65
CA TRP A 169 6.09 -3.59 21.40
C TRP A 169 5.81 -2.14 21.82
N SER A 170 4.66 -1.57 21.45
CA SER A 170 4.37 -0.14 21.66
C SER A 170 4.57 0.33 23.10
N PRO A 171 4.13 -0.36 24.17
CA PRO A 171 4.28 0.18 25.53
C PRO A 171 5.75 0.26 25.96
N LEU A 172 6.55 -0.74 25.59
CA LEU A 172 7.97 -0.81 25.90
C LEU A 172 8.76 0.21 25.07
N VAL A 173 8.45 0.35 23.79
CA VAL A 173 9.15 1.30 22.92
C VAL A 173 8.83 2.74 23.33
N LEU A 174 7.58 3.03 23.70
CA LEU A 174 7.19 4.37 24.16
C LEU A 174 7.84 4.78 25.49
N SER A 175 8.20 3.82 26.35
CA SER A 175 8.92 4.12 27.59
C SER A 175 10.44 4.24 27.40
N LEU A 176 11.01 3.52 26.42
CA LEU A 176 12.44 3.58 26.12
C LEU A 176 12.85 4.83 25.32
N PHE A 177 11.99 5.32 24.44
CA PHE A 177 12.29 6.48 23.60
C PHE A 177 11.73 7.78 24.19
N SER A 178 12.49 8.87 24.06
CA SER A 178 12.08 10.19 24.59
C SER A 178 10.95 10.85 23.79
N THR A 179 10.74 10.43 22.55
CA THR A 179 9.70 10.98 21.67
C THR A 179 8.92 9.89 20.94
N SER A 180 7.61 10.09 20.78
CA SER A 180 6.73 9.18 20.02
C SER A 180 7.18 9.04 18.55
N TYR A 181 7.86 10.06 18.01
CA TYR A 181 8.41 10.02 16.65
C TYR A 181 9.54 8.98 16.52
N GLN A 182 10.49 8.95 17.45
CA GLN A 182 11.55 7.95 17.46
C GLN A 182 11.01 6.54 17.74
N ALA A 183 10.04 6.43 18.66
CA ALA A 183 9.35 5.18 18.93
C ALA A 183 8.69 4.61 17.68
N ALA A 184 8.01 5.46 16.90
CA ALA A 184 7.38 5.07 15.64
C ALA A 184 8.40 4.61 14.58
N ILE A 185 9.52 5.33 14.42
CA ILE A 185 10.63 4.92 13.54
C ILE A 185 11.14 3.53 13.92
N PHE A 186 11.36 3.28 15.21
CA PHE A 186 11.85 2.00 15.70
C PHE A 186 10.87 0.86 15.41
N MET A 187 9.58 1.05 15.68
CA MET A 187 8.56 0.04 15.38
C MET A 187 8.50 -0.29 13.88
N ILE A 188 8.52 0.73 13.01
CA ILE A 188 8.56 0.53 11.55
C ILE A 188 9.83 -0.21 11.14
N ALA A 189 10.99 0.18 11.68
CA ALA A 189 12.26 -0.47 11.40
C ALA A 189 12.25 -1.95 11.81
N LEU A 190 11.67 -2.28 12.97
CA LEU A 190 11.50 -3.66 13.44
C LEU A 190 10.60 -4.48 12.51
N ALA A 191 9.47 -3.90 12.08
CA ALA A 191 8.52 -4.54 11.15
C ALA A 191 9.16 -4.83 9.78
N VAL A 192 10.08 -3.97 9.34
CA VAL A 192 10.79 -4.10 8.06
C VAL A 192 11.99 -5.05 8.16
N TRP A 193 12.72 -4.98 9.28
CA TRP A 193 13.93 -5.76 9.53
C TRP A 193 13.71 -7.26 9.44
N PHE A 194 12.65 -7.76 10.08
CA PHE A 194 12.40 -9.19 10.20
C PHE A 194 12.19 -9.91 8.85
N PRO A 195 11.19 -9.56 8.02
CA PRO A 195 10.95 -10.24 6.74
C PRO A 195 12.13 -10.09 5.76
N ILE A 196 12.82 -8.95 5.76
CA ILE A 196 14.01 -8.77 4.90
C ILE A 196 15.15 -9.69 5.37
N THR A 197 15.39 -9.79 6.68
CA THR A 197 16.43 -10.69 7.23
C THR A 197 16.16 -12.13 6.83
N VAL A 198 14.94 -12.62 7.07
CA VAL A 198 14.57 -14.02 6.84
C VAL A 198 14.57 -14.36 5.35
N MET A 199 14.01 -13.51 4.50
CA MET A 199 13.97 -13.80 3.06
C MET A 199 15.34 -13.67 2.40
N THR A 200 16.19 -12.76 2.87
CA THR A 200 17.57 -12.64 2.39
C THR A 200 18.42 -13.85 2.79
N SER A 201 18.36 -14.27 4.06
CA SER A 201 19.12 -15.43 4.53
C SER A 201 18.67 -16.72 3.86
N ASN A 202 17.35 -16.93 3.75
CA ASN A 202 16.79 -18.07 3.02
C ASN A 202 17.15 -18.02 1.53
N GLY A 203 17.11 -16.84 0.90
CA GLY A 203 17.52 -16.67 -0.50
C GLY A 203 18.95 -17.11 -0.74
N ILE A 204 19.87 -16.73 0.15
CA ILE A 204 21.30 -17.11 0.06
C ILE A 204 21.50 -18.61 0.30
N GLN A 205 20.83 -19.18 1.30
CA GLN A 205 20.98 -20.60 1.65
C GLN A 205 20.39 -21.55 0.60
N ASN A 206 19.42 -21.09 -0.19
CA ASN A 206 18.81 -21.87 -1.28
C ASN A 206 19.55 -21.76 -2.62
N VAL A 207 20.63 -20.98 -2.70
CA VAL A 207 21.46 -20.92 -3.91
C VAL A 207 22.12 -22.29 -4.11
N GLN A 208 22.01 -22.82 -5.34
CA GLN A 208 22.59 -24.12 -5.68
C GLN A 208 24.09 -24.14 -5.40
N GLN A 209 24.53 -25.17 -4.67
CA GLN A 209 25.93 -25.29 -4.24
C GLN A 209 26.91 -25.29 -5.43
N THR A 210 26.48 -25.81 -6.58
CA THR A 210 27.24 -25.81 -7.84
C THR A 210 27.74 -24.42 -8.24
N TYR A 211 26.96 -23.35 -8.00
CA TYR A 211 27.41 -21.98 -8.30
C TYR A 211 28.61 -21.55 -7.43
N PHE A 212 28.64 -22.00 -6.17
CA PHE A 212 29.76 -21.72 -5.29
C PHE A 212 30.98 -22.60 -5.60
N GLU A 213 30.76 -23.86 -5.98
CA GLU A 213 31.84 -24.77 -6.40
C GLU A 213 32.53 -24.30 -7.68
N VAL A 214 31.78 -23.85 -8.69
CA VAL A 214 32.34 -23.25 -9.91
C VAL A 214 33.08 -21.95 -9.61
N ALA A 215 32.60 -21.14 -8.67
CA ALA A 215 33.33 -19.95 -8.24
C ALA A 215 34.65 -20.32 -7.53
N ASP A 216 34.65 -21.39 -6.73
CA ASP A 216 35.84 -21.89 -6.04
C ASP A 216 36.88 -22.45 -7.02
N THR A 217 36.48 -23.17 -8.08
CA THR A 217 37.41 -23.64 -9.12
C THR A 217 38.05 -22.52 -9.93
N LEU A 218 37.35 -21.37 -10.06
CA LEU A 218 37.87 -20.15 -10.70
C LEU A 218 38.71 -19.28 -9.73
N GLY A 219 38.98 -19.73 -8.50
CA GLY A 219 39.80 -19.01 -7.52
C GLY A 219 39.09 -17.82 -6.86
N ALA A 220 37.75 -17.81 -6.82
CA ALA A 220 37.01 -16.70 -6.23
C ALA A 220 37.18 -16.61 -4.71
N ASN A 221 37.49 -15.41 -4.21
CA ASN A 221 37.51 -15.13 -2.77
C ASN A 221 36.09 -15.13 -2.17
N LYS A 222 35.96 -15.30 -0.84
CA LYS A 222 34.68 -15.27 -0.10
C LYS A 222 33.84 -14.02 -0.40
N PHE A 223 34.47 -12.85 -0.46
CA PHE A 223 33.77 -11.60 -0.82
C PHE A 223 33.18 -11.65 -2.23
N TYR A 224 33.91 -12.23 -3.18
CA TYR A 224 33.43 -12.41 -4.54
C TYR A 224 32.21 -13.36 -4.56
N LYS A 225 32.28 -14.49 -3.85
CA LYS A 225 31.15 -15.42 -3.72
C LYS A 225 29.91 -14.76 -3.10
N ILE A 226 30.09 -13.85 -2.15
CA ILE A 226 28.97 -13.12 -1.53
C ILE A 226 28.35 -12.14 -2.53
N PHE A 227 29.13 -11.19 -3.04
CA PHE A 227 28.60 -10.05 -3.79
C PHE A 227 28.30 -10.36 -5.26
N LYS A 228 29.00 -11.32 -5.87
CA LYS A 228 28.88 -11.64 -7.30
C LYS A 228 28.11 -12.92 -7.60
N VAL A 229 27.97 -13.82 -6.63
CA VAL A 229 27.24 -15.09 -6.82
C VAL A 229 25.99 -15.14 -5.96
N GLY A 230 26.14 -15.12 -4.64
CA GLY A 230 25.00 -15.37 -3.75
C GLY A 230 24.00 -14.21 -3.66
N ILE A 231 24.43 -12.96 -3.52
CA ILE A 231 23.50 -11.81 -3.48
C ILE A 231 22.68 -11.72 -4.78
N PRO A 232 23.29 -11.72 -5.99
CA PRO A 232 22.53 -11.69 -7.24
C PRO A 232 21.55 -12.85 -7.39
N ALA A 233 21.94 -14.07 -7.00
CA ALA A 233 21.07 -15.24 -7.04
C ALA A 233 19.93 -15.16 -6.02
N ALA A 234 20.14 -14.52 -4.87
CA ALA A 234 19.16 -14.35 -3.81
C ALA A 234 18.23 -13.13 -4.00
N LEU A 235 18.53 -12.22 -4.95
CA LEU A 235 17.75 -11.00 -5.19
C LEU A 235 16.23 -11.23 -5.31
N PRO A 236 15.73 -12.26 -6.02
CA PRO A 236 14.28 -12.52 -6.09
C PRO A 236 13.65 -12.72 -4.71
N SER A 237 14.31 -13.51 -3.83
CA SER A 237 13.87 -13.71 -2.45
C SER A 237 13.98 -12.44 -1.63
N VAL A 238 15.04 -11.66 -1.80
CA VAL A 238 15.18 -10.35 -1.13
C VAL A 238 14.00 -9.44 -1.48
N PHE A 239 13.57 -9.38 -2.75
CA PHE A 239 12.41 -8.60 -3.16
C PHE A 239 11.09 -9.09 -2.54
N LEU A 240 10.93 -10.40 -2.31
CA LEU A 240 9.80 -10.91 -1.54
C LEU A 240 9.85 -10.40 -0.09
N GLY A 241 11.04 -10.39 0.52
CA GLY A 241 11.27 -9.79 1.83
C GLY A 241 10.88 -8.31 1.87
N VAL A 242 11.31 -7.53 0.87
CA VAL A 242 10.97 -6.11 0.74
C VAL A 242 9.46 -5.90 0.55
N PHE A 243 8.78 -6.77 -0.22
CA PHE A 243 7.32 -6.71 -0.39
C PHE A 243 6.56 -6.99 0.92
N TYR A 244 6.92 -8.05 1.64
CA TYR A 244 6.33 -8.35 2.94
C TYR A 244 6.63 -7.25 3.96
N ALA A 245 7.86 -6.74 3.97
CA ALA A 245 8.28 -5.61 4.80
C ALA A 245 7.45 -4.35 4.51
N THR A 246 7.23 -4.03 3.23
CA THR A 246 6.44 -2.87 2.82
C THR A 246 5.01 -2.98 3.32
N THR A 247 4.39 -4.16 3.16
CA THR A 247 3.02 -4.41 3.62
C THR A 247 2.92 -4.33 5.16
N GLY A 248 3.87 -4.95 5.88
CA GLY A 248 3.93 -4.87 7.35
C GLY A 248 4.24 -3.47 7.88
N SER A 249 5.02 -2.68 7.14
CA SER A 249 5.35 -1.30 7.50
C SER A 249 4.13 -0.38 7.44
N PHE A 250 3.18 -0.59 6.53
CA PHE A 250 1.96 0.23 6.47
C PHE A 250 1.07 0.01 7.70
N ILE A 251 0.88 -1.26 8.09
CA ILE A 251 0.10 -1.61 9.28
C ILE A 251 0.76 -0.99 10.51
N THR A 252 2.08 -1.15 10.63
CA THR A 252 2.85 -0.65 11.76
C THR A 252 2.89 0.88 11.81
N LEU A 253 3.03 1.55 10.65
CA LEU A 253 3.02 3.01 10.53
C LEU A 253 1.70 3.59 11.08
N VAL A 254 0.56 3.08 10.59
CA VAL A 254 -0.76 3.56 11.02
C VAL A 254 -0.91 3.38 12.52
N THR A 255 -0.62 2.18 13.03
CA THR A 255 -0.75 1.89 14.46
C THR A 255 0.23 2.72 15.31
N ALA A 256 1.47 2.92 14.87
CA ALA A 256 2.47 3.72 15.57
C ALA A 256 2.06 5.19 15.67
N GLU A 257 1.46 5.74 14.61
CA GLU A 257 0.98 7.13 14.61
C GLU A 257 -0.21 7.34 15.57
N MET A 258 -0.97 6.29 15.88
CA MET A 258 -2.07 6.38 16.85
C MET A 258 -1.57 6.57 18.30
N PHE A 259 -0.32 6.19 18.60
CA PHE A 259 0.23 6.19 19.97
C PHE A 259 0.98 7.49 20.35
N GLY A 260 0.53 8.65 19.85
CA GLY A 260 1.02 9.96 20.32
C GLY A 260 1.88 10.74 19.33
N CYS A 261 1.92 10.36 18.05
CA CYS A 261 2.40 11.28 17.02
C CYS A 261 1.46 12.49 16.93
N LYS A 262 2.00 13.69 16.64
CA LYS A 262 1.20 14.93 16.52
C LYS A 262 0.64 15.17 15.12
N SER A 263 1.04 14.35 14.15
CA SER A 263 0.66 14.45 12.75
C SER A 263 0.90 13.12 12.04
N GLY A 264 0.03 12.78 11.10
CA GLY A 264 0.11 11.53 10.33
C GLY A 264 -1.27 11.02 9.96
N ILE A 265 -1.35 10.11 9.02
CA ILE A 265 -2.62 9.53 8.56
C ILE A 265 -3.24 8.70 9.69
N GLY A 266 -2.46 7.89 10.40
CA GLY A 266 -2.95 7.10 11.54
C GLY A 266 -3.40 7.99 12.71
N TRP A 267 -2.68 9.09 12.96
CA TRP A 267 -3.12 10.10 13.93
C TRP A 267 -4.44 10.75 13.51
N TYR A 268 -4.55 11.18 12.25
CA TYR A 268 -5.77 11.80 11.70
C TYR A 268 -6.97 10.85 11.80
N LEU A 269 -6.79 9.57 11.46
CA LEU A 269 -7.85 8.56 11.59
C LEU A 269 -8.31 8.40 13.04
N ASN A 270 -7.36 8.33 14.00
CA ASN A 270 -7.70 8.20 15.41
C ASN A 270 -8.45 9.43 15.93
N TRP A 271 -7.95 10.63 15.61
CA TRP A 271 -8.56 11.89 16.02
C TRP A 271 -9.98 12.07 15.47
N GLN A 272 -10.17 11.85 14.16
CA GLN A 272 -11.48 11.98 13.51
C GLN A 272 -12.48 10.93 14.01
N LYS A 273 -12.01 9.71 14.29
CA LYS A 273 -12.81 8.67 14.94
C LYS A 273 -13.25 9.11 16.35
N SER A 274 -12.35 9.67 17.16
CA SER A 274 -12.68 10.18 18.49
C SER A 274 -13.69 11.33 18.45
N MET A 275 -13.69 12.15 17.40
CA MET A 275 -14.66 13.22 17.18
C MET A 275 -15.97 12.73 16.52
N MET A 276 -16.11 11.43 16.26
CA MET A 276 -17.25 10.83 15.54
C MET A 276 -17.50 11.43 14.15
N LEU A 277 -16.47 12.01 13.53
CA LEU A 277 -16.50 12.56 12.18
C LEU A 277 -16.14 11.46 11.17
N TYR A 278 -17.06 10.51 10.97
CA TYR A 278 -16.79 9.34 10.13
C TYR A 278 -16.54 9.67 8.66
N ALA A 279 -17.10 10.76 8.14
CA ALA A 279 -16.79 11.23 6.77
C ALA A 279 -15.28 11.44 6.57
N ASN A 280 -14.64 12.05 7.57
CA ASN A 280 -13.21 12.31 7.60
C ASN A 280 -12.41 11.00 7.77
N VAL A 281 -12.92 10.05 8.57
CA VAL A 281 -12.32 8.72 8.73
C VAL A 281 -12.30 7.97 7.38
N TYR A 282 -13.42 7.91 6.65
CA TYR A 282 -13.47 7.27 5.33
C TYR A 282 -12.55 7.95 4.32
N ALA A 283 -12.51 9.29 4.29
CA ALA A 283 -11.61 10.03 3.42
C ALA A 283 -10.13 9.69 3.72
N GLY A 284 -9.77 9.62 5.01
CA GLY A 284 -8.44 9.19 5.45
C GLY A 284 -8.09 7.76 5.04
N LEU A 285 -9.05 6.82 5.14
CA LEU A 285 -8.87 5.42 4.73
C LEU A 285 -8.69 5.29 3.21
N ILE A 286 -9.49 6.02 2.42
CA ILE A 286 -9.35 6.07 0.96
C ILE A 286 -7.97 6.63 0.59
N LEU A 287 -7.54 7.72 1.23
CA LEU A 287 -6.22 8.31 1.02
C LEU A 287 -5.10 7.32 1.33
N LEU A 288 -5.19 6.63 2.46
CA LEU A 288 -4.24 5.58 2.87
C LEU A 288 -4.18 4.46 1.83
N ALA A 289 -5.33 3.95 1.37
CA ALA A 289 -5.39 2.89 0.38
C ALA A 289 -4.74 3.30 -0.95
N VAL A 290 -4.97 4.53 -1.40
CA VAL A 290 -4.33 5.09 -2.61
C VAL A 290 -2.82 5.17 -2.44
N LEU A 291 -2.33 5.66 -1.30
CA LEU A 291 -0.89 5.78 -1.02
C LEU A 291 -0.20 4.41 -0.94
N CYS A 292 -0.80 3.45 -0.23
CA CYS A 292 -0.27 2.09 -0.14
C CYS A 292 -0.19 1.44 -1.53
N ASN A 293 -1.25 1.58 -2.34
CA ASN A 293 -1.26 1.06 -3.71
C ASN A 293 -0.17 1.71 -4.58
N LEU A 294 0.02 3.04 -4.45
CA LEU A 294 1.05 3.77 -5.19
C LEU A 294 2.46 3.25 -4.84
N ILE A 295 2.74 3.07 -3.54
CA ILE A 295 4.04 2.58 -3.07
C ILE A 295 4.28 1.13 -3.53
N ILE A 296 3.28 0.25 -3.43
CA ILE A 296 3.37 -1.14 -3.90
C ILE A 296 3.61 -1.19 -5.42
N THR A 297 2.87 -0.38 -6.18
CA THR A 297 3.03 -0.28 -7.64
C THR A 297 4.43 0.20 -8.01
N LEU A 298 4.96 1.19 -7.28
CA LEU A 298 6.32 1.68 -7.47
C LEU A 298 7.36 0.59 -7.17
N LEU A 299 7.18 -0.15 -6.07
CA LEU A 299 8.05 -1.27 -5.68
C LEU A 299 8.09 -2.34 -6.77
N PHE A 300 6.93 -2.78 -7.27
CA PHE A 300 6.88 -3.78 -8.34
C PHE A 300 7.51 -3.26 -9.64
N ARG A 301 7.32 -1.99 -9.98
CA ARG A 301 7.95 -1.39 -11.16
C ARG A 301 9.48 -1.35 -11.05
N ILE A 302 10.02 -1.08 -9.85
CA ILE A 302 11.46 -1.13 -9.58
C ILE A 302 11.97 -2.57 -9.67
N LYS A 303 11.27 -3.51 -9.03
CA LYS A 303 11.57 -4.95 -9.09
C LYS A 303 11.63 -5.45 -10.53
N ASP A 304 10.63 -5.13 -11.35
CA ASP A 304 10.52 -5.60 -12.72
C ASP A 304 11.61 -5.07 -13.64
N ARG A 305 12.22 -3.92 -13.31
CA ARG A 305 13.39 -3.38 -14.02
C ARG A 305 14.71 -4.02 -13.55
N LEU A 306 14.82 -4.36 -12.27
CA LEU A 306 16.04 -4.97 -11.70
C LEU A 306 16.12 -6.48 -11.94
N LEU A 307 14.99 -7.17 -12.02
CA LEU A 307 14.90 -8.61 -12.27
C LEU A 307 14.51 -8.94 -13.72
N GLU A 308 14.85 -8.08 -14.68
CA GLU A 308 14.56 -8.32 -16.11
C GLU A 308 15.15 -9.66 -16.60
N TRP A 309 16.31 -10.05 -16.08
CA TRP A 309 16.99 -11.30 -16.41
C TRP A 309 16.25 -12.57 -15.95
N GLN A 310 15.29 -12.46 -15.02
CA GLN A 310 14.45 -13.57 -14.55
C GLN A 310 13.04 -13.59 -15.14
N LYS A 311 12.70 -12.65 -16.03
CA LYS A 311 11.37 -12.62 -16.68
C LYS A 311 11.16 -13.88 -17.52
N GLY A 312 10.52 -14.87 -16.92
CA GLY A 312 10.27 -16.19 -17.50
C GLY A 312 10.04 -17.29 -16.46
N VAL A 313 10.61 -17.16 -15.26
CA VAL A 313 10.62 -18.24 -14.24
C VAL A 313 9.54 -18.07 -13.15
N ILE A 314 9.09 -16.83 -12.88
CA ILE A 314 8.03 -16.54 -11.89
C ILE A 314 7.07 -15.50 -12.47
N LYS A 315 5.85 -15.93 -12.83
CA LYS A 315 4.72 -15.03 -13.13
C LYS A 315 3.90 -14.86 -11.86
N TRP A 316 3.77 -13.62 -11.40
CA TRP A 316 2.82 -13.20 -10.37
C TRP A 316 1.54 -12.71 -11.02
#